data_AF-A0A9P5VHL4-F1
#
_entry.id   AF-A0A9P5VHL4-F1
#
_cell.length_a   1.000
_cell.length_b   1.000
_cell.length_c   1.000
_cell.angle_alpha   90.00
_cell.angle_beta   90.00
_cell.angle_gamma   90.00
#
_symmetry.space_group_name_H-M   'P 1'
#
loop_
_entity.id
_entity.type
_entity.pdbx_description
1 polymer ?
#
loop_
_entity_poly.entity_id
_entity_poly.type
_entity_poly.pdbx_seq_one_letter_code
_entity_poly.pdbx_strand_id
1 'polypeptide(L)'
;MITLTDLAGTVELGYGTPYLLSLGIPPSLTPLVWLAGPLSGLIIQPVVGVFSDTLDWNMGRRRPFILIGALLTVLSMYMVAYAKELAHWIVVRILDSQADGLDHNVKVWTIVFAIVGFYCLDFSINAVQASCRSLIMDIPPTDQQETCNAWSGWMNNLGSVVGFFAGNLNLIAFEHSGKHLEGVQETSSRNSEDL
;
A
#
# COMPACT_ATOMS: atom_id res chain seq x y z
N MET A 1 -10.99 -1.21 -10.39
CA MET A 1 -10.74 -1.66 -9.00
C MET A 1 -9.62 -2.69 -8.94
N ILE A 2 -9.72 -3.80 -9.67
CA ILE A 2 -8.63 -4.80 -9.79
C ILE A 2 -7.26 -4.14 -10.05
N THR A 3 -7.15 -3.30 -11.08
CA THR A 3 -5.91 -2.59 -11.41
C THR A 3 -5.42 -1.65 -10.30
N LEU A 4 -6.32 -1.03 -9.52
CA LEU A 4 -5.94 -0.12 -8.43
C LEU A 4 -5.38 -0.89 -7.24
N THR A 5 -5.99 -2.02 -6.90
CA THR A 5 -5.53 -2.91 -5.83
C THR A 5 -4.20 -3.57 -6.20
N ASP A 6 -4.04 -3.97 -7.46
CA ASP A 6 -2.78 -4.52 -7.97
C ASP A 6 -1.66 -3.47 -8.01
N LEU A 7 -1.98 -2.22 -8.38
CA LEU A 7 -1.05 -1.10 -8.28
C LEU A 7 -0.57 -0.89 -6.84
N ALA A 8 -1.48 -0.89 -5.86
CA ALA A 8 -1.11 -0.72 -4.46
C ALA A 8 -0.17 -1.83 -3.97
N GLY A 9 -0.49 -3.09 -4.26
CA GLY A 9 0.33 -4.24 -3.84
C GLY A 9 1.69 -4.30 -4.55
N THR A 10 1.78 -3.87 -5.81
CA THR A 10 3.06 -3.83 -6.53
C THR A 10 3.96 -2.67 -6.11
N VAL A 11 3.37 -1.50 -5.77
CA VAL A 11 4.11 -0.40 -5.13
C VAL A 11 4.63 -0.82 -3.75
N GLU A 12 3.82 -1.55 -2.98
CA GLU A 12 4.23 -2.15 -1.70
C GLU A 12 5.38 -3.15 -1.87
N LEU A 13 5.34 -4.02 -2.89
CA LEU A 13 6.47 -4.90 -3.21
C LEU A 13 7.74 -4.14 -3.63
N GLY A 14 7.61 -3.01 -4.32
CA GLY A 14 8.74 -2.16 -4.72
C GLY A 14 9.36 -1.37 -3.56
N TYR A 15 8.54 -0.78 -2.69
CA TYR A 15 8.99 0.14 -1.64
C TYR A 15 8.91 -0.40 -0.21
N GLY A 16 8.23 -1.52 0.03
CA GLY A 16 7.95 -2.02 1.37
C GLY A 16 9.21 -2.33 2.16
N THR A 17 10.15 -3.09 1.57
CA THR A 17 11.44 -3.39 2.21
C THR A 17 12.27 -2.13 2.51
N PRO A 18 12.56 -1.23 1.54
CA PRO A 18 13.32 -0.01 1.85
C PRO A 18 12.59 0.90 2.85
N TYR A 19 11.26 0.97 2.81
CA TYR A 19 10.46 1.70 3.80
C TYR A 19 10.62 1.11 5.21
N LEU A 20 10.46 -0.20 5.40
CA LEU A 20 10.62 -0.86 6.71
C LEU A 20 12.03 -0.67 7.28
N LEU A 21 13.06 -0.76 6.42
CA LEU A 21 14.44 -0.49 6.83
C LEU A 21 14.65 0.98 7.22
N SER A 22 14.03 1.93 6.51
CA SER A 22 14.11 3.36 6.85
C SER A 22 13.47 3.70 8.20
N LEU A 23 12.49 2.89 8.65
CA LEU A 23 11.89 3.00 9.99
C LEU A 23 12.79 2.43 11.11
N GLY A 24 13.90 1.77 10.75
CA GLY A 24 14.82 1.15 11.70
C GLY A 24 14.48 -0.30 12.07
N ILE A 25 13.60 -0.96 11.31
CA ILE A 25 13.32 -2.39 11.51
C ILE A 25 14.53 -3.19 11.03
N PRO A 26 15.09 -4.10 11.85
CA PRO A 26 16.22 -4.91 11.44
C PRO A 26 15.83 -5.85 10.29
N PRO A 27 16.74 -6.10 9.33
CA PRO A 27 16.48 -6.98 8.17
C PRO A 27 16.02 -8.39 8.55
N SER A 28 16.35 -8.87 9.75
CA SER A 28 15.92 -10.18 10.26
C SER A 28 14.43 -10.24 10.61
N LEU A 29 13.79 -9.10 10.89
CA LEU A 29 12.36 -9.00 11.20
C LEU A 29 11.50 -8.61 9.99
N THR A 30 12.10 -8.07 8.93
CA THR A 30 11.38 -7.75 7.69
C THR A 30 10.58 -8.94 7.13
N PRO A 31 11.11 -10.18 7.09
CA PRO A 31 10.32 -11.34 6.64
C PRO A 31 9.09 -11.63 7.50
N LEU A 32 9.12 -11.29 8.79
CA LEU A 32 7.97 -11.46 9.67
C LEU A 32 6.84 -10.50 9.28
N VAL A 33 7.18 -9.26 8.88
CA VAL A 33 6.19 -8.30 8.36
C VAL A 33 5.60 -8.81 7.05
N TRP A 34 6.44 -9.30 6.14
CA TRP A 34 6.02 -9.88 4.86
C TRP A 34 5.20 -11.17 4.99
N LEU A 35 5.19 -11.82 6.16
CA LEU A 35 4.29 -12.93 6.44
C LEU A 35 2.81 -12.51 6.36
N ALA A 36 2.52 -11.21 6.48
CA ALA A 36 1.19 -10.65 6.30
C ALA A 36 0.55 -11.05 4.95
N GLY A 37 1.29 -11.05 3.85
CA GLY A 37 0.77 -11.42 2.53
C GLY A 37 0.23 -12.86 2.47
N PRO A 38 1.05 -13.90 2.75
CA PRO A 38 0.57 -15.28 2.80
C PRO A 38 -0.50 -15.53 3.87
N LEU A 39 -0.35 -14.94 5.05
CA LEU A 39 -1.30 -15.11 6.15
C LEU A 39 -2.67 -14.52 5.81
N SER A 40 -2.69 -13.32 5.22
CA SER A 40 -3.92 -12.68 4.76
C SER A 40 -4.57 -13.48 3.64
N GLY A 41 -3.80 -13.99 2.68
CA GLY A 41 -4.31 -14.89 1.65
C GLY A 41 -4.99 -16.14 2.23
N LEU A 42 -4.37 -16.76 3.24
CA LEU A 42 -4.92 -17.95 3.91
C LEU A 42 -6.24 -17.66 4.65
N ILE A 43 -6.36 -16.51 5.31
CA ILE A 43 -7.53 -16.17 6.13
C ILE A 43 -8.65 -15.57 5.28
N ILE A 44 -8.32 -14.66 4.38
CA ILE A 44 -9.31 -13.87 3.63
C ILE A 44 -10.05 -14.71 2.59
N GLN A 45 -9.37 -15.65 1.93
CA GLN A 45 -10.00 -16.52 0.92
C GLN A 45 -11.23 -17.28 1.47
N PRO A 46 -11.15 -18.02 2.59
CA PRO A 46 -12.31 -18.71 3.15
C PRO A 46 -13.35 -17.75 3.74
N VAL A 47 -12.91 -16.64 4.36
CA VAL A 47 -13.83 -15.62 4.91
C VAL A 47 -14.68 -15.02 3.81
N VAL A 48 -14.06 -14.54 2.73
CA VAL A 48 -14.81 -13.98 1.59
C VAL A 48 -15.70 -15.05 0.97
N GLY A 49 -15.25 -16.30 0.85
CA GLY A 49 -16.06 -17.41 0.35
C GLY A 49 -17.36 -17.63 1.14
N VAL A 50 -17.28 -17.77 2.47
CA VAL A 50 -18.45 -18.03 3.31
C VAL A 50 -19.35 -16.80 3.45
N PHE A 51 -18.77 -15.64 3.74
CA PHE A 51 -19.54 -14.43 4.05
C PHE A 51 -20.14 -13.78 2.80
N SER A 52 -19.54 -13.95 1.62
CA SER A 52 -20.14 -13.59 0.33
C SER A 52 -21.53 -14.20 0.16
N ASP A 53 -21.71 -15.43 0.63
CA ASP A 53 -22.94 -16.19 0.40
C ASP A 53 -24.01 -15.87 1.45
N THR A 54 -23.67 -15.18 2.55
CA THR A 54 -24.64 -14.93 3.65
C THR A 54 -25.21 -13.51 3.67
N LEU A 55 -24.56 -12.55 3.01
CA LEU A 55 -24.97 -11.13 3.07
C LEU A 55 -25.94 -10.77 1.96
N ASP A 56 -27.22 -10.64 2.31
CA ASP A 56 -28.27 -10.20 1.41
C ASP A 56 -28.46 -8.68 1.53
N TRP A 57 -27.58 -7.93 0.88
CA TRP A 57 -27.64 -6.47 0.81
C TRP A 57 -28.35 -6.03 -0.48
N ASN A 58 -29.13 -4.95 -0.41
CA ASN A 58 -29.91 -4.40 -1.54
C ASN A 58 -29.06 -3.99 -2.77
N MET A 59 -27.73 -3.94 -2.64
CA MET A 59 -26.76 -3.62 -3.70
C MET A 59 -26.17 -4.89 -4.37
N GLY A 60 -26.59 -6.09 -3.95
CA GLY A 60 -26.06 -7.38 -4.37
C GLY A 60 -24.98 -7.93 -3.42
N ARG A 61 -24.91 -9.27 -3.32
CA ARG A 61 -24.13 -10.01 -2.29
C ARG A 61 -22.63 -9.68 -2.23
N ARG A 62 -22.01 -9.36 -3.38
CA ARG A 62 -20.54 -9.21 -3.49
C ARG A 62 -20.02 -7.77 -3.62
N ARG A 63 -20.87 -6.81 -4.00
CA ARG A 63 -20.49 -5.39 -4.16
C ARG A 63 -20.09 -4.68 -2.86
N PRO A 64 -20.75 -4.88 -1.69
CA PRO A 64 -20.37 -4.18 -0.46
C PRO A 64 -18.97 -4.57 0.03
N PHE A 65 -18.56 -5.83 -0.13
CA PHE A 65 -17.20 -6.26 0.22
C PHE A 65 -16.11 -5.54 -0.56
N ILE A 66 -16.35 -5.33 -1.85
CA ILE A 66 -15.40 -4.62 -2.70
C ILE A 66 -15.30 -3.15 -2.27
N LEU A 67 -16.43 -2.50 -1.96
CA LEU A 67 -16.43 -1.10 -1.52
C LEU A 67 -15.77 -0.92 -0.16
N ILE A 68 -16.11 -1.76 0.81
CA ILE A 68 -15.52 -1.73 2.16
C ILE A 68 -14.03 -2.05 2.09
N GLY A 69 -13.64 -3.08 1.33
CA GLY A 69 -12.24 -3.44 1.14
C GLY A 69 -11.44 -2.36 0.43
N ALA A 70 -12.03 -1.70 -0.58
CA ALA A 70 -11.38 -0.58 -1.27
C ALA A 70 -11.18 0.62 -0.33
N LEU A 71 -12.18 0.96 0.48
CA LEU A 71 -12.07 2.02 1.49
C LEU A 71 -11.00 1.70 2.53
N LEU A 72 -10.97 0.45 3.03
CA LEU A 72 -9.95 -0.01 3.97
C LEU A 72 -8.56 -0.01 3.36
N THR A 73 -8.42 -0.34 2.08
CA THR A 73 -7.14 -0.27 1.35
C THR A 73 -6.63 1.17 1.33
N VAL A 74 -7.48 2.13 0.95
CA VAL A 74 -7.12 3.55 0.93
C VAL A 74 -6.73 4.03 2.33
N LEU A 75 -7.54 3.71 3.34
CA LEU A 75 -7.27 4.09 4.72
C LEU A 75 -5.96 3.49 5.26
N SER A 76 -5.69 2.22 4.97
CA SER A 76 -4.46 1.54 5.36
C SER A 76 -3.24 2.16 4.69
N MET A 77 -3.36 2.53 3.41
CA MET A 77 -2.30 3.22 2.68
C MET A 77 -1.99 4.60 3.28
N TYR A 78 -3.01 5.35 3.69
CA TYR A 78 -2.83 6.59 4.47
C TYR A 78 -2.14 6.32 5.81
N MET A 79 -2.52 5.26 6.51
CA MET A 79 -1.93 4.91 7.79
C MET A 79 -0.44 4.59 7.69
N VAL A 80 -0.02 3.87 6.63
CA VAL A 80 1.39 3.58 6.34
C VAL A 80 2.12 4.86 5.92
N ALA A 81 1.53 5.67 5.04
CA ALA A 81 2.14 6.91 4.55
C ALA A 81 2.40 7.94 5.68
N TYR A 82 1.47 8.07 6.62
CA TYR A 82 1.53 9.02 7.73
C TYR A 82 1.84 8.36 9.08
N ALA A 83 2.47 7.17 9.06
CA ALA A 83 2.73 6.39 10.28
C ALA A 83 3.52 7.19 11.34
N LYS A 84 4.49 8.01 10.89
CA LYS A 84 5.35 8.81 11.77
C LYS A 84 4.58 9.97 12.40
N GLU A 85 3.79 10.68 11.61
CA GLU A 85 2.96 11.80 12.06
C GLU A 85 1.87 11.33 13.01
N LEU A 86 1.23 10.20 12.70
CA LEU A 86 0.23 9.56 13.56
C LEU A 86 0.85 9.11 14.89
N ALA A 87 2.00 8.44 14.85
CA ALA A 87 2.71 8.02 16.05
C ALA A 87 3.14 9.21 16.91
N HIS A 88 3.68 10.26 16.29
CA HIS A 88 4.05 11.49 17.00
C HIS A 88 2.83 12.13 17.67
N TRP A 89 1.72 12.27 16.94
CA TRP A 89 0.49 12.86 17.47
C TRP A 89 -0.05 12.05 18.65
N ILE A 90 -0.10 10.73 18.54
CA ILE A 90 -0.58 9.82 19.60
C ILE A 90 0.33 9.87 20.83
N VAL A 91 1.65 9.77 20.63
CA VAL A 91 2.60 9.74 21.75
C VAL A 91 2.56 11.07 22.51
N VAL A 92 2.58 12.21 21.81
CA VAL A 92 2.58 13.53 22.45
C VAL A 92 1.25 13.85 23.13
N ARG A 93 0.11 13.43 22.56
CA ARG A 93 -1.23 13.80 23.06
C ARG A 93 -1.82 12.82 24.06
N ILE A 94 -1.50 11.53 23.95
CA ILE A 94 -2.17 10.45 24.71
C ILE A 94 -1.24 9.81 25.72
N LEU A 95 0.03 9.59 25.38
CA LEU A 95 0.98 8.80 26.19
C LEU A 95 1.92 9.63 27.07
N ASP A 96 1.71 10.96 27.10
CA ASP A 96 2.42 11.96 27.89
C ASP A 96 3.76 12.46 27.30
N SER A 97 3.85 13.78 27.08
CA SER A 97 4.96 14.46 26.39
C SER A 97 6.21 14.61 27.26
N GLN A 98 6.13 14.33 28.56
CA GLN A 98 7.21 14.50 29.54
C GLN A 98 7.98 13.21 29.87
N ALA A 99 7.68 12.08 29.21
CA ALA A 99 8.44 10.86 29.41
C ALA A 99 9.88 11.03 28.88
N ASP A 100 10.87 10.87 29.78
CA ASP A 100 12.28 10.71 29.41
C ASP A 100 12.39 9.60 28.35
N GLY A 101 12.77 9.98 27.12
CA GLY A 101 12.81 9.07 25.96
C GLY A 101 11.69 9.23 24.93
N LEU A 102 11.05 10.40 24.83
CA LEU A 102 10.04 10.72 23.81
C LEU A 102 10.43 10.26 22.39
N ASP A 103 11.66 10.53 21.96
CA ASP A 103 12.16 10.13 20.64
C ASP A 103 12.20 8.60 20.44
N HIS A 104 12.50 7.84 21.50
CA HIS A 104 12.48 6.38 21.46
C HIS A 104 11.04 5.87 21.37
N ASN A 105 10.14 6.42 22.19
CA ASN A 105 8.73 6.04 22.18
C ASN A 105 8.07 6.34 20.82
N VAL A 106 8.28 7.54 20.25
CA VAL A 106 7.76 7.89 18.92
C VAL A 106 8.26 6.92 17.85
N LYS A 107 9.54 6.52 17.88
CA LYS A 107 10.08 5.52 16.94
C LYS A 107 9.40 4.16 17.09
N VAL A 108 9.27 3.66 18.32
CA VAL A 108 8.63 2.36 18.59
C VAL A 108 7.18 2.38 18.10
N TRP A 109 6.41 3.42 18.45
CA TRP A 109 5.02 3.53 18.01
C TRP A 109 4.90 3.72 16.49
N THR A 110 5.83 4.43 15.85
CA THR A 110 5.88 4.53 14.37
C THR A 110 6.01 3.14 13.75
N ILE A 111 6.92 2.31 14.26
CA ILE A 111 7.11 0.93 13.78
C ILE A 111 5.83 0.11 13.99
N VAL A 112 5.19 0.20 15.15
CA VAL A 112 3.95 -0.51 15.44
C VAL A 112 2.83 -0.11 14.47
N PHE A 113 2.59 1.20 14.29
CA PHE A 113 1.56 1.67 13.36
C PHE A 113 1.87 1.30 11.91
N ALA A 114 3.14 1.37 11.50
CA ALA A 114 3.56 0.96 10.17
C ALA A 114 3.29 -0.54 9.94
N ILE A 115 3.66 -1.41 10.89
CA ILE A 115 3.41 -2.86 10.78
C ILE A 115 1.91 -3.15 10.76
N VAL A 116 1.13 -2.57 11.67
CA VAL A 116 -0.33 -2.76 11.68
C VAL A 116 -0.94 -2.27 10.36
N GLY A 117 -0.46 -1.15 9.83
CA GLY A 117 -0.92 -0.60 8.55
C GLY A 117 -0.60 -1.52 7.38
N PHE A 118 0.61 -2.07 7.36
CA PHE A 118 1.05 -3.05 6.36
C PHE A 118 0.16 -4.29 6.38
N TYR A 119 -0.11 -4.86 7.56
CA TYR A 119 -1.02 -5.98 7.70
C TYR A 119 -2.45 -5.63 7.25
N CYS A 120 -2.98 -4.48 7.68
CA CYS A 120 -4.32 -4.04 7.26
C CYS A 120 -4.39 -3.84 5.73
N LEU A 121 -3.33 -3.33 5.12
CA LEU A 121 -3.23 -3.15 3.68
C LEU A 121 -3.25 -4.50 2.96
N ASP A 122 -2.40 -5.45 3.35
CA ASP A 122 -2.33 -6.81 2.81
C ASP A 122 -3.69 -7.54 2.91
N PHE A 123 -4.34 -7.48 4.07
CA PHE A 123 -5.66 -8.08 4.29
C PHE A 123 -6.72 -7.45 3.39
N SER A 124 -6.70 -6.12 3.24
CA SER A 124 -7.66 -5.39 2.41
C SER A 124 -7.46 -5.69 0.92
N ILE A 125 -6.21 -5.71 0.47
CA ILE A 125 -5.83 -6.06 -0.91
C ILE A 125 -6.33 -7.47 -1.24
N ASN A 126 -6.05 -8.45 -0.37
CA ASN A 126 -6.52 -9.82 -0.56
C ASN A 126 -8.06 -9.92 -0.58
N ALA A 127 -8.75 -9.13 0.24
CA ALA A 127 -10.22 -9.17 0.32
C ALA A 127 -10.87 -8.63 -0.94
N VAL A 128 -10.35 -7.52 -1.47
CA VAL A 128 -10.80 -6.94 -2.73
C VAL A 128 -10.48 -7.88 -3.89
N GLN A 129 -9.28 -8.46 -3.93
CA GLN A 129 -8.92 -9.41 -4.99
C GLN A 129 -9.81 -10.65 -5.01
N ALA A 130 -10.07 -11.28 -3.86
CA ALA A 130 -10.95 -12.45 -3.76
C ALA A 130 -12.39 -12.11 -4.18
N SER A 131 -12.89 -10.94 -3.76
CA SER A 131 -14.24 -10.48 -4.09
C SER A 131 -14.39 -10.10 -5.57
N CYS A 132 -13.37 -9.49 -6.17
CA CYS A 132 -13.35 -9.18 -7.60
C CYS A 132 -13.29 -10.46 -8.46
N ARG A 133 -12.46 -11.45 -8.09
CA ARG A 133 -12.36 -12.72 -8.82
C ARG A 133 -13.69 -13.47 -8.84
N SER A 134 -14.37 -13.53 -7.71
CA SER A 134 -15.70 -14.16 -7.65
C SER A 134 -16.75 -13.38 -8.45
N LEU A 135 -16.73 -12.05 -8.41
CA LEU A 135 -17.65 -11.22 -9.20
C LEU A 135 -17.47 -11.38 -10.72
N ILE A 136 -16.23 -11.56 -11.21
CA ILE A 136 -15.96 -11.78 -12.64
C ILE A 136 -16.63 -13.06 -13.14
N MET A 137 -16.76 -14.08 -12.29
CA MET A 137 -17.38 -15.36 -12.66
C MET A 137 -18.91 -15.34 -12.56
N ASP A 138 -19.47 -14.41 -11.79
CA ASP A 138 -20.91 -14.34 -11.51
C ASP A 138 -21.72 -13.55 -12.56
N ILE A 139 -21.08 -12.69 -13.35
CA ILE A 139 -21.76 -11.81 -14.32
C ILE A 139 -21.98 -12.48 -15.69
N PRO A 140 -20.96 -13.07 -16.34
CA PRO A 140 -21.10 -13.60 -17.69
C PRO A 140 -21.67 -15.04 -17.70
N PRO A 141 -22.33 -15.45 -18.79
CA PRO A 141 -22.71 -16.84 -19.01
C PRO A 141 -21.45 -17.74 -19.13
N THR A 142 -21.61 -19.03 -18.86
CA THR A 142 -20.50 -19.98 -18.66
C THR A 142 -19.56 -20.12 -19.85
N ASP A 143 -20.04 -19.86 -21.06
CA ASP A 143 -19.26 -19.84 -22.31
C ASP A 143 -18.30 -18.64 -22.40
N GLN A 144 -18.63 -17.52 -21.75
CA GLN A 144 -17.85 -16.29 -21.78
C GLN A 144 -16.93 -16.12 -20.57
N GLN A 145 -17.07 -16.97 -19.54
CA GLN A 145 -16.27 -16.90 -18.31
C GLN A 145 -14.75 -16.98 -18.57
N GLU A 146 -14.31 -17.82 -19.52
CA GLU A 146 -12.90 -17.92 -19.88
C GLU A 146 -12.36 -16.59 -20.44
N THR A 147 -13.14 -15.93 -21.30
CA THR A 147 -12.77 -14.64 -21.89
C THR A 147 -12.72 -13.54 -20.84
N CYS A 148 -13.70 -13.50 -19.93
CA CYS A 148 -13.70 -12.54 -18.82
C CYS A 148 -12.52 -12.75 -17.87
N ASN A 149 -12.18 -14.01 -17.56
CA ASN A 149 -11.01 -14.32 -16.75
C ASN A 149 -9.70 -13.93 -17.46
N ALA A 150 -9.61 -14.11 -18.78
CA ALA A 150 -8.46 -13.67 -19.58
C ALA A 150 -8.28 -12.14 -19.56
N TRP A 151 -9.37 -11.38 -19.72
CA TRP A 151 -9.34 -9.92 -19.60
C TRP A 151 -8.91 -9.47 -18.20
N SER A 152 -9.37 -10.15 -17.14
CA SER A 152 -8.89 -9.88 -15.78
C SER A 152 -7.38 -10.11 -15.64
N GLY A 153 -6.85 -11.17 -16.25
CA GLY A 153 -5.42 -11.46 -16.26
C GLY A 153 -4.61 -10.34 -16.92
N TRP A 154 -5.08 -9.84 -18.06
CA TRP A 154 -4.48 -8.67 -18.72
C TRP A 154 -4.47 -7.43 -17.84
N MET A 155 -5.58 -7.15 -17.16
CA MET A 155 -5.69 -5.99 -16.28
C MET A 155 -4.74 -6.05 -15.08
N ASN A 156 -4.53 -7.25 -14.50
CA ASN A 156 -3.54 -7.46 -13.44
C ASN A 156 -2.14 -7.21 -13.97
N ASN A 157 -1.76 -7.83 -15.09
CA ASN A 157 -0.41 -7.67 -15.63
C ASN A 157 -0.08 -6.19 -15.96
N LEU A 158 -1.05 -5.45 -16.51
CA LEU A 158 -0.88 -4.01 -16.76
C LEU A 158 -0.73 -3.21 -15.46
N GLY A 159 -1.55 -3.51 -14.44
CA GLY A 159 -1.44 -2.89 -13.12
C GLY A 159 -0.06 -3.10 -12.52
N SER A 160 0.44 -4.33 -12.59
CA SER A 160 1.73 -4.72 -12.04
C SER A 160 2.88 -4.02 -12.75
N VAL A 161 2.85 -3.94 -14.08
CA VAL A 161 3.87 -3.20 -14.85
C VAL A 161 3.90 -1.75 -14.41
N VAL A 162 2.76 -1.06 -14.42
CA VAL A 162 2.69 0.36 -14.02
C VAL A 162 3.12 0.55 -12.57
N GLY A 163 2.74 -0.35 -11.67
CA GLY A 163 3.07 -0.28 -10.26
C GLY A 163 4.53 -0.56 -9.95
N PHE A 164 5.17 -1.51 -10.65
CA PHE A 164 6.62 -1.68 -10.56
C PHE A 164 7.37 -0.47 -11.11
N PHE A 165 6.91 0.13 -12.22
CA PHE A 165 7.50 1.37 -12.72
C PHE A 165 7.38 2.49 -11.69
N ALA A 166 6.17 2.78 -11.18
CA ALA A 166 5.96 3.79 -10.14
C ALA A 166 6.76 3.48 -8.86
N GLY A 167 6.80 2.20 -8.49
CA GLY A 167 7.54 1.61 -7.36
C GLY A 167 9.06 1.73 -7.44
N ASN A 168 9.61 1.97 -8.63
CA ASN A 168 11.06 2.10 -8.85
C ASN A 168 11.47 3.51 -9.32
N LEU A 169 10.51 4.42 -9.50
CA LEU A 169 10.82 5.82 -9.80
C LEU A 169 11.43 6.48 -8.58
N ASN A 170 12.75 6.62 -8.59
CA ASN A 170 13.51 7.23 -7.51
C ASN A 170 13.26 8.76 -7.49
N LEU A 171 12.20 9.18 -6.81
CA LEU A 171 11.80 10.60 -6.67
C LEU A 171 12.92 11.45 -6.04
N ILE A 172 13.77 10.84 -5.19
CA ILE A 172 14.91 11.50 -4.56
C ILE A 172 16.02 11.82 -5.58
N ALA A 173 16.22 10.97 -6.60
CA ALA A 173 17.19 11.24 -7.66
C ALA A 173 16.79 12.44 -8.52
N PHE A 174 15.49 12.66 -8.70
CA PHE A 174 14.98 13.83 -9.42
C PHE A 174 15.16 15.13 -8.61
N GLU A 175 14.97 15.09 -7.29
CA GLU A 175 15.19 16.25 -6.43
C GLU A 175 16.68 16.65 -6.37
N HIS A 176 17.58 15.67 -6.30
CA HIS A 176 19.03 15.93 -6.31
C HIS A 176 19.53 16.44 -7.66
N SER A 177 19.01 15.92 -8.78
CA SER A 177 19.29 16.46 -10.11
C SER A 177 18.76 17.88 -10.30
N GLY A 178 17.59 18.21 -9.74
CA GLY A 178 17.03 19.57 -9.77
C GLY A 178 17.95 20.58 -9.06
N LYS A 179 18.37 20.26 -7.83
CA LYS A 179 19.28 21.12 -7.05
C LYS A 179 20.67 21.25 -7.71
N HIS A 180 21.13 20.23 -8.43
CA HIS A 180 22.40 20.29 -9.17
C HIS A 180 22.31 21.22 -10.38
N LEU A 181 21.17 21.26 -11.08
CA LEU A 181 20.94 22.15 -12.21
C LEU A 181 20.77 23.61 -11.77
N GLU A 182 20.09 23.87 -10.65
CA GLU A 182 19.98 25.21 -10.07
C GLU A 182 21.35 25.77 -9.63
N GLY A 183 22.18 24.95 -8.98
CA GLY A 183 23.53 25.35 -8.57
C GLY A 183 24.47 25.63 -9.76
N VAL A 184 24.28 24.95 -10.90
CA VAL A 184 25.02 25.21 -12.15
C VAL A 184 24.52 26.50 -12.83
N GLN A 185 23.23 26.82 -12.72
CA GLN A 185 22.70 28.08 -13.25
C GLN A 185 23.15 29.29 -12.44
N GLU A 186 23.16 29.21 -11.10
CA GLU A 186 23.65 30.31 -10.24
C GLU A 186 25.14 30.61 -10.44
N THR A 187 25.96 29.59 -10.67
CA THR A 187 27.40 29.78 -10.95
C THR A 187 27.67 30.36 -12.33
N SER A 188 26.82 30.04 -13.32
CA SER A 188 26.93 30.61 -14.66
C SER A 188 26.47 32.08 -14.72
N SER A 189 25.38 32.43 -14.01
CA SER A 189 24.90 33.81 -13.93
C SER A 189 25.86 34.74 -13.17
N ARG A 190 26.52 34.23 -12.12
CA ARG A 190 27.51 35.03 -11.35
C ARG A 190 28.76 35.34 -12.18
N ASN A 191 29.24 34.38 -12.97
CA ASN A 191 30.38 34.60 -13.89
C ASN A 191 30.05 35.56 -15.05
N SER A 192 28.78 35.78 -15.39
CA SER A 192 28.39 36.75 -16.42
C SER A 192 28.21 38.19 -15.93
N GLU A 193 28.09 38.39 -14.61
CA GLU A 193 28.05 39.74 -14.01
C GLU A 193 29.45 40.28 -13.66
N ASP A 194 30.45 39.40 -13.54
CA ASP A 194 31.84 39.72 -13.23
C ASP A 194 32.71 40.03 -14.48
N LEU A 195 32.13 40.07 -15.68
CA LEU A 195 32.76 40.41 -16.98
C LEU A 195 32.22 41.72 -17.55
#